data_AF-A0A9W9XN97-F1
#
_entry.id   AF-A0A9W9XN97-F1
#
_cell.length_a   1.000
_cell.length_b   1.000
_cell.length_c   1.000
_cell.angle_alpha   90.00
_cell.angle_beta   90.00
_cell.angle_gamma   90.00
#
_symmetry.space_group_name_H-M   'P 1'
#
loop_
_entity.id
_entity.type
_entity.pdbx_description
1 polymer ?
#
loop_
_entity_poly.entity_id
_entity_poly.type
_entity_poly.pdbx_seq_one_letter_code
_entity_poly.pdbx_strand_id
1 'polypeptide(L)'
;MSSQKSYHTKATGDAAVTVANHLAETSLKLYGSCFCPFVQRVWIALEAKEMPYQYIEVDPYEKPQSLLEVNPRGLVPALRHGDWGCYESNILMEYLEDLKGGTPLLPDDPKTRAHCRLWADHINRNVVPGFYRLLQEQDPDKQVEHAMELRKAFDTLIKAADAKGPFFLGPDISFVDVQAAPWVIRLRRVMKPYRGWPDAEDGTRWAEWVNAIDSNKHVQATTSTDELYLDSYARYAENRPNTSQVANAINSGRGLP
;
A
#
# COMPACT_ATOMS: atom_id res chain seq x y z
N MET A 1 10.90 -14.54 -28.07
CA MET A 1 10.72 -15.41 -26.89
C MET A 1 9.79 -14.68 -25.94
N SER A 2 8.58 -15.20 -25.75
CA SER A 2 7.56 -14.57 -24.88
C SER A 2 8.12 -14.46 -23.47
N SER A 3 8.38 -13.25 -22.98
CA SER A 3 8.81 -13.05 -21.58
C SER A 3 7.62 -13.46 -20.70
N GLN A 4 7.71 -14.64 -20.10
CA GLN A 4 6.69 -15.17 -19.21
C GLN A 4 6.50 -14.15 -18.07
N LYS A 5 5.40 -13.39 -18.11
CA LYS A 5 5.08 -12.42 -17.07
C LYS A 5 4.49 -13.22 -15.89
N SER A 6 5.29 -13.56 -14.89
CA SER A 6 4.77 -14.11 -13.63
C SER A 6 4.22 -12.97 -12.79
N TYR A 7 2.90 -12.79 -12.83
CA TYR A 7 2.22 -12.08 -11.75
C TYR A 7 1.07 -12.96 -11.30
N HIS A 8 0.84 -12.98 -10.00
CA HIS A 8 -0.25 -13.75 -9.43
C HIS A 8 -1.55 -12.96 -9.59
N THR A 9 -2.61 -13.64 -10.02
CA THR A 9 -3.95 -13.08 -10.22
C THR A 9 -4.87 -13.39 -9.05
N LYS A 10 -4.34 -13.96 -7.97
CA LYS A 10 -5.08 -14.38 -6.78
C LYS A 10 -4.22 -14.13 -5.55
N ALA A 11 -4.86 -13.64 -4.47
CA ALA A 11 -4.23 -13.56 -3.17
C ALA A 11 -3.80 -14.94 -2.66
N THR A 12 -2.79 -14.97 -1.80
CA THR A 12 -2.30 -16.17 -1.10
C THR A 12 -2.27 -15.92 0.41
N GLY A 13 -2.06 -16.96 1.23
CA GLY A 13 -1.95 -16.80 2.69
C GLY A 13 -3.21 -16.19 3.32
N ASP A 14 -3.02 -15.33 4.32
CA ASP A 14 -4.12 -14.68 5.05
C ASP A 14 -4.98 -13.79 4.13
N ALA A 15 -4.35 -13.10 3.17
CA ALA A 15 -5.07 -12.35 2.15
C ALA A 15 -6.05 -13.21 1.35
N ALA A 16 -5.72 -14.48 1.04
CA ALA A 16 -6.66 -15.38 0.36
C ALA A 16 -7.87 -15.74 1.22
N VAL A 17 -7.67 -15.91 2.53
CA VAL A 17 -8.76 -16.16 3.49
C VAL A 17 -9.67 -14.93 3.56
N THR A 18 -9.10 -13.73 3.65
CA THR A 18 -9.85 -12.48 3.67
C THR A 18 -10.65 -12.29 2.38
N VAL A 19 -10.07 -12.56 1.21
CA VAL A 19 -10.79 -12.53 -0.07
C VAL A 19 -11.98 -13.49 -0.03
N ALA A 20 -11.78 -14.74 0.41
CA ALA A 20 -12.84 -15.75 0.47
C ALA A 20 -14.02 -15.32 1.37
N ASN A 21 -13.74 -14.60 2.46
CA ASN A 21 -14.75 -14.07 3.38
C ASN A 21 -15.53 -12.88 2.80
N HIS A 22 -15.02 -12.23 1.75
CA HIS A 22 -15.59 -11.01 1.18
C HIS A 22 -16.00 -11.17 -0.30
N LEU A 23 -16.33 -12.40 -0.75
CA LEU A 23 -16.83 -12.62 -2.12
C LEU A 23 -18.31 -12.27 -2.30
N ALA A 24 -19.07 -12.26 -1.20
CA ALA A 24 -20.51 -12.03 -1.23
C ALA A 24 -20.83 -10.64 -1.79
N GLU A 25 -21.91 -10.55 -2.56
CA GLU A 25 -22.38 -9.29 -3.14
C GLU A 25 -22.77 -8.30 -2.04
N THR A 26 -22.23 -7.09 -2.10
CA THR A 26 -22.57 -5.98 -1.19
C THR A 26 -22.67 -4.66 -1.95
N SER A 27 -23.24 -3.63 -1.31
CA SER A 27 -23.31 -2.29 -1.90
C SER A 27 -21.93 -1.64 -2.03
N LEU A 28 -20.97 -2.00 -1.18
CA LEU A 28 -19.62 -1.45 -1.12
C LEU A 28 -18.61 -2.45 -1.72
N LYS A 29 -18.07 -2.15 -2.89
CA LYS A 29 -17.19 -3.07 -3.62
C LYS A 29 -15.81 -2.47 -3.78
N LEU A 30 -14.77 -3.21 -3.38
CA LEU A 30 -13.38 -2.88 -3.64
C LEU A 30 -12.87 -3.69 -4.84
N TYR A 31 -12.55 -3.01 -5.93
CA TYR A 31 -11.81 -3.57 -7.05
C TYR A 31 -10.31 -3.45 -6.74
N GLY A 32 -9.64 -4.59 -6.68
CA GLY A 32 -8.26 -4.68 -6.19
C GLY A 32 -7.41 -5.69 -6.94
N SER A 33 -6.10 -5.53 -6.83
CA SER A 33 -5.14 -6.58 -7.16
C SER A 33 -4.32 -6.89 -5.91
N CYS A 34 -4.25 -8.15 -5.53
CA CYS A 34 -3.67 -8.61 -4.26
C CYS A 34 -2.20 -8.21 -4.00
N PHE A 35 -1.42 -7.94 -5.06
CA PHE A 35 -0.04 -7.46 -4.93
C PHE A 35 0.08 -5.91 -4.83
N CYS A 36 -0.98 -5.17 -5.13
CA CYS A 36 -0.95 -3.71 -5.28
C CYS A 36 -0.92 -3.00 -3.90
N PRO A 37 0.09 -2.16 -3.61
CA PRO A 37 0.20 -1.51 -2.31
C PRO A 37 -0.85 -0.42 -2.12
N PHE A 38 -1.29 0.23 -3.20
CA PHE A 38 -2.36 1.24 -3.15
C PHE A 38 -3.72 0.63 -2.81
N VAL A 39 -3.99 -0.58 -3.32
CA VAL A 39 -5.18 -1.37 -2.95
C VAL A 39 -5.10 -1.76 -1.49
N GLN A 40 -3.93 -2.22 -1.06
CA GLN A 40 -3.74 -2.67 0.32
C GLN A 40 -4.00 -1.58 1.36
N ARG A 41 -3.78 -0.28 1.05
CA ARG A 41 -4.21 0.83 1.94
C ARG A 41 -5.71 0.76 2.24
N VAL A 42 -6.51 0.76 1.17
CA VAL A 42 -7.98 0.76 1.26
C VAL A 42 -8.47 -0.54 1.89
N TRP A 43 -7.82 -1.66 1.55
CA TRP A 43 -8.16 -2.96 2.09
C TRP A 43 -7.91 -3.05 3.61
N ILE A 44 -6.74 -2.58 4.08
CA ILE A 44 -6.45 -2.49 5.53
C ILE A 44 -7.48 -1.60 6.22
N ALA A 45 -7.86 -0.47 5.61
CA ALA A 45 -8.87 0.40 6.20
C ALA A 45 -10.23 -0.28 6.31
N LEU A 46 -10.71 -0.98 5.27
CA LEU A 46 -11.97 -1.73 5.34
C LEU A 46 -11.95 -2.77 6.47
N GLU A 47 -10.85 -3.52 6.60
CA GLU A 47 -10.65 -4.51 7.66
C GLU A 47 -10.57 -3.87 9.05
N ALA A 48 -9.81 -2.79 9.22
CA ALA A 48 -9.64 -2.09 10.50
C ALA A 48 -10.94 -1.43 10.98
N LYS A 49 -11.76 -0.98 10.03
CA LYS A 49 -13.07 -0.39 10.29
C LYS A 49 -14.18 -1.43 10.41
N GLU A 50 -13.88 -2.71 10.16
CA GLU A 50 -14.86 -3.81 10.18
C GLU A 50 -16.09 -3.52 9.30
N MET A 51 -15.87 -2.85 8.16
CA MET A 51 -16.94 -2.51 7.23
C MET A 51 -17.31 -3.71 6.36
N PRO A 52 -18.60 -3.97 6.06
CA PRO A 52 -18.97 -4.98 5.09
C PRO A 52 -18.62 -4.50 3.68
N TYR A 53 -17.88 -5.30 2.92
CA TYR A 53 -17.54 -5.02 1.53
C TYR A 53 -17.45 -6.32 0.72
N GLN A 54 -17.53 -6.16 -0.60
CA GLN A 54 -17.18 -7.19 -1.57
C GLN A 54 -15.78 -6.91 -2.10
N TYR A 55 -14.88 -7.89 -2.06
CA TYR A 55 -13.60 -7.82 -2.73
C TYR A 55 -13.69 -8.43 -4.13
N ILE A 56 -13.32 -7.65 -5.15
CA ILE A 56 -13.28 -8.08 -6.54
C ILE A 56 -11.83 -8.03 -7.00
N GLU A 57 -11.22 -9.21 -7.15
CA GLU A 57 -9.88 -9.33 -7.71
C GLU A 57 -9.92 -8.99 -9.21
N VAL A 58 -9.03 -8.09 -9.63
CA VAL A 58 -8.90 -7.59 -10.99
C VAL A 58 -7.55 -8.00 -11.54
N ASP A 59 -7.57 -8.67 -12.70
CA ASP A 59 -6.38 -8.83 -13.52
C ASP A 59 -6.07 -7.49 -14.23
N PRO A 60 -4.86 -6.92 -14.05
CA PRO A 60 -4.46 -5.68 -14.73
C PRO A 60 -4.54 -5.71 -16.27
N TYR A 61 -4.54 -6.90 -16.87
CA TYR A 61 -4.59 -7.11 -18.33
C TYR A 61 -5.98 -7.49 -18.83
N GLU A 62 -6.85 -8.03 -17.97
CA GLU A 62 -8.24 -8.34 -18.28
C GLU A 62 -9.16 -7.48 -17.40
N LYS A 63 -9.31 -6.22 -17.82
CA LYS A 63 -10.09 -5.22 -17.07
C LYS A 63 -11.59 -5.49 -17.25
N PRO A 64 -12.33 -5.87 -16.20
CA PRO A 64 -13.75 -6.13 -16.32
C PRO A 64 -14.51 -4.83 -16.61
N GLN A 65 -15.60 -4.92 -17.38
CA GLN A 65 -16.44 -3.76 -17.71
C GLN A 65 -16.93 -3.02 -16.45
N SER A 66 -17.24 -3.76 -15.39
CA SER A 66 -17.67 -3.20 -14.10
C SER A 66 -16.61 -2.34 -13.41
N LEU A 67 -15.31 -2.58 -13.66
CA LEU A 67 -14.24 -1.68 -13.23
C LEU A 67 -14.19 -0.42 -14.11
N LEU A 68 -14.35 -0.57 -15.43
CA LEU A 68 -14.28 0.55 -16.37
C LEU A 68 -15.41 1.56 -16.17
N GLU A 69 -16.57 1.11 -15.69
CA GLU A 69 -17.68 1.96 -15.26
C GLU A 69 -17.32 2.84 -14.05
N VAL A 70 -16.47 2.33 -13.14
CA VAL A 70 -16.05 3.03 -11.92
C VAL A 70 -14.82 3.91 -12.18
N ASN A 71 -13.85 3.37 -12.93
CA ASN A 71 -12.61 4.03 -13.29
C ASN A 71 -12.31 3.79 -14.78
N PRO A 72 -12.55 4.79 -15.66
CA PRO A 72 -12.28 4.65 -17.10
C PRO A 72 -10.82 4.37 -17.45
N ARG A 73 -9.86 4.68 -16.54
CA ARG A 73 -8.43 4.32 -16.70
C ARG A 73 -8.20 2.82 -16.45
N GLY A 74 -9.15 2.16 -15.79
CA GLY A 74 -9.10 0.78 -15.35
C GLY A 74 -7.91 0.52 -14.41
N LEU A 75 -7.66 1.45 -13.49
CA LEU A 75 -6.66 1.32 -12.44
C LEU A 75 -7.33 0.93 -11.13
N VAL A 76 -6.56 0.27 -10.27
CA VAL A 76 -6.96 -0.12 -8.92
C VAL A 76 -6.08 0.61 -7.88
N PRO A 77 -6.60 0.92 -6.68
CA PRO A 77 -7.95 0.61 -6.21
C PRO A 77 -9.03 1.46 -6.88
N ALA A 78 -10.19 0.83 -7.07
CA ALA A 78 -11.43 1.51 -7.38
C ALA A 78 -12.52 1.00 -6.44
N LEU A 79 -13.47 1.85 -6.09
CA LEU A 79 -14.52 1.55 -5.14
C LEU A 79 -15.88 1.91 -5.73
N ARG A 80 -16.83 0.98 -5.65
CA ARG A 80 -18.23 1.21 -5.99
C ARG A 80 -19.06 1.20 -4.71
N HIS A 81 -19.91 2.20 -4.52
CA HIS A 81 -20.90 2.24 -3.46
C HIS A 81 -22.29 2.47 -4.06
N GLY A 82 -23.05 1.39 -4.23
CA GLY A 82 -24.31 1.41 -4.98
C GLY A 82 -24.10 1.79 -6.44
N ASP A 83 -24.69 2.91 -6.86
CA ASP A 83 -24.59 3.45 -8.22
C ASP A 83 -23.44 4.46 -8.39
N TRP A 84 -22.73 4.78 -7.31
CA TRP A 84 -21.62 5.72 -7.34
C TRP A 84 -20.27 4.99 -7.35
N GLY A 85 -19.29 5.56 -8.05
CA GLY A 85 -17.94 5.03 -8.19
C GLY A 85 -16.85 6.08 -7.93
N CYS A 86 -15.74 5.64 -7.36
CA CYS A 86 -14.56 6.47 -7.09
C CYS A 86 -13.26 5.66 -7.18
N TYR A 87 -12.14 6.34 -7.31
CA TYR A 87 -10.80 5.75 -7.37
C TYR A 87 -9.79 6.71 -6.71
N GLU A 88 -8.51 6.34 -6.73
CA GLU A 88 -7.40 6.96 -5.98
C GLU A 88 -7.37 6.55 -4.51
N SER A 89 -6.35 5.80 -4.09
CA SER A 89 -6.30 5.20 -2.74
C SER A 89 -6.47 6.24 -1.62
N ASN A 90 -5.91 7.45 -1.78
CA ASN A 90 -6.02 8.51 -0.76
C ASN A 90 -7.44 9.06 -0.66
N ILE A 91 -8.12 9.23 -1.80
CA ILE A 91 -9.50 9.73 -1.84
C ILE A 91 -10.43 8.67 -1.26
N LEU A 92 -10.20 7.39 -1.59
CA LEU A 92 -10.94 6.28 -1.02
C LEU A 92 -10.76 6.17 0.50
N MET A 93 -9.54 6.37 1.02
CA MET A 93 -9.29 6.40 2.46
C MET A 93 -10.08 7.51 3.17
N GLU A 94 -10.13 8.73 2.61
CA GLU A 94 -10.94 9.83 3.17
C GLU A 94 -12.44 9.53 3.08
N TYR A 95 -12.91 8.96 1.96
CA TYR A 95 -14.30 8.58 1.80
C TYR A 95 -14.76 7.57 2.86
N LEU A 96 -13.93 6.55 3.17
CA LEU A 96 -14.23 5.59 4.23
C LEU A 96 -14.34 6.26 5.62
N GLU A 97 -13.56 7.31 5.87
CA GLU A 97 -13.68 8.10 7.09
C GLU A 97 -14.96 8.95 7.12
N ASP A 98 -15.35 9.51 5.97
CA ASP A 98 -16.56 10.33 5.83
C ASP A 98 -17.86 9.52 5.96
N LEU A 99 -17.81 8.21 5.67
CA LEU A 99 -18.93 7.30 5.96
C LEU A 99 -19.21 7.17 7.46
N LYS A 100 -18.24 7.54 8.32
CA LYS A 100 -18.34 7.45 9.79
C LYS A 100 -18.79 6.07 10.27
N GLY A 101 -18.46 5.03 9.50
CA GLY A 101 -18.71 3.64 9.85
C GLY A 101 -17.49 3.02 10.53
N GLY A 102 -17.73 2.16 11.51
CA GLY A 102 -16.68 1.39 12.17
C GLY A 102 -15.75 2.21 13.05
N THR A 103 -14.59 1.63 13.37
CA THR A 103 -13.53 2.29 14.13
C THR A 103 -12.92 3.44 13.30
N PRO A 104 -12.82 4.68 13.81
CA PRO A 104 -12.20 5.77 13.07
C PRO A 104 -10.68 5.61 12.99
N LEU A 105 -10.08 5.86 11.82
CA LEU A 105 -8.62 5.88 11.63
C LEU A 105 -8.05 7.29 11.79
N LEU A 106 -8.87 8.31 11.59
CA LEU A 106 -8.56 9.69 11.90
C LEU A 106 -9.22 10.11 13.22
N PRO A 107 -8.54 10.89 14.07
CA PRO A 107 -9.15 11.46 15.26
C PRO A 107 -10.21 12.53 14.91
N ASP A 108 -10.98 12.94 15.91
CA ASP A 108 -12.02 13.97 15.75
C ASP A 108 -11.43 15.39 15.66
N ASP A 109 -10.32 15.66 16.37
CA ASP A 109 -9.73 16.99 16.43
C ASP A 109 -9.26 17.47 15.04
N PRO A 110 -9.76 18.61 14.53
CA PRO A 110 -9.43 19.07 13.18
C PRO A 110 -7.93 19.30 12.94
N LYS A 111 -7.17 19.72 13.96
CA LYS A 111 -5.74 19.96 13.82
C LYS A 111 -4.98 18.64 13.69
N THR A 112 -5.35 17.65 14.48
CA THR A 112 -4.76 16.32 14.40
C THR A 112 -5.13 15.63 13.08
N ARG A 113 -6.38 15.81 12.58
CA ARG A 113 -6.75 15.35 11.23
C ARG A 113 -5.87 15.98 10.14
N ALA A 114 -5.65 17.29 10.21
CA ALA A 114 -4.75 17.99 9.30
C ALA A 114 -3.30 17.49 9.41
N HIS A 115 -2.85 17.17 10.62
CA HIS A 115 -1.53 16.57 10.86
C HIS A 115 -1.41 15.18 10.21
N CYS A 116 -2.41 14.32 10.33
CA CYS A 116 -2.42 13.02 9.65
C CYS A 116 -2.35 13.18 8.13
N ARG A 117 -3.09 14.12 7.56
CA ARG A 117 -3.07 14.41 6.11
C ARG A 117 -1.71 14.92 5.63
N LEU A 118 -1.05 15.75 6.44
CA LEU A 118 0.32 16.20 6.15
C LEU A 118 1.28 15.02 6.05
N TRP A 119 1.19 14.05 6.95
CA TRP A 119 2.06 12.86 6.92
C TRP A 119 1.67 11.85 5.84
N ALA A 120 0.39 11.73 5.51
CA ALA A 120 -0.04 11.01 4.33
C ALA A 120 0.53 11.64 3.04
N ASP A 121 0.56 12.97 2.93
CA ASP A 121 1.20 13.66 1.80
C ASP A 121 2.72 13.42 1.78
N HIS A 122 3.41 13.48 2.92
CA HIS A 122 4.84 13.14 3.03
C HIS A 122 5.13 11.71 2.55
N ILE A 123 4.32 10.73 2.95
CA ILE A 123 4.44 9.34 2.48
C ILE A 123 4.32 9.31 0.95
N ASN A 124 3.29 9.94 0.39
CA ASN A 124 3.04 9.92 -1.06
C ASN A 124 4.09 10.66 -1.89
N ARG A 125 4.73 11.70 -1.34
CA ARG A 125 5.75 12.49 -2.05
C ARG A 125 7.17 11.96 -1.88
N ASN A 126 7.47 11.34 -0.75
CA ASN A 126 8.85 10.98 -0.40
C ASN A 126 9.05 9.46 -0.28
N VAL A 127 8.17 8.76 0.45
CA VAL A 127 8.32 7.32 0.69
C VAL A 127 7.98 6.52 -0.57
N VAL A 128 6.80 6.77 -1.17
CA VAL A 128 6.35 5.98 -2.33
C VAL A 128 7.30 6.15 -3.54
N PRO A 129 7.67 7.38 -3.97
CA PRO A 129 8.58 7.54 -5.09
C PRO A 129 10.00 7.06 -4.76
N GLY A 130 10.47 7.29 -3.52
CA GLY A 130 11.78 6.80 -3.07
C GLY A 130 11.89 5.27 -3.08
N PHE A 131 10.81 4.59 -2.68
CA PHE A 131 10.72 3.12 -2.74
C PHE A 131 10.89 2.63 -4.18
N TYR A 132 10.12 3.15 -5.13
CA TYR A 132 10.21 2.68 -6.51
C TYR A 132 11.51 3.11 -7.19
N ARG A 133 12.05 4.29 -6.87
CA ARG A 133 13.36 4.75 -7.37
C ARG A 133 14.46 3.77 -6.98
N LEU A 134 14.56 3.43 -5.69
CA LEU A 134 15.54 2.44 -5.21
C LEU A 134 15.31 1.06 -5.85
N LEU A 135 14.05 0.61 -5.88
CA LEU A 135 13.73 -0.71 -6.40
C LEU A 135 14.05 -0.83 -7.89
N GLN A 136 13.89 0.23 -8.68
CA GLN A 136 14.15 0.21 -10.12
C GLN A 136 15.62 0.51 -10.49
N GLU A 137 16.40 1.10 -9.59
CA GLU A 137 17.78 1.47 -9.88
C GLU A 137 18.65 0.22 -10.12
N GLN A 138 19.43 0.25 -11.19
CA GLN A 138 20.30 -0.85 -11.63
C GLN A 138 21.77 -0.58 -11.31
N ASP A 139 22.15 0.69 -11.10
CA ASP A 139 23.48 1.12 -10.71
C ASP A 139 23.69 0.94 -9.18
N PRO A 140 24.61 0.07 -8.74
CA PRO A 140 24.83 -0.19 -7.31
C PRO A 140 25.20 1.05 -6.49
N ASP A 141 25.94 2.00 -7.05
CA ASP A 141 26.37 3.19 -6.31
C ASP A 141 25.16 4.10 -6.05
N LYS A 142 24.27 4.24 -7.04
CA LYS A 142 23.01 4.98 -6.90
C LYS A 142 21.99 4.26 -6.02
N GLN A 143 22.01 2.93 -5.97
CA GLN A 143 21.19 2.18 -5.01
C GLN A 143 21.51 2.58 -3.57
N VAL A 144 22.80 2.78 -3.23
CA VAL A 144 23.21 3.25 -1.90
C VAL A 144 22.64 4.64 -1.62
N GLU A 145 22.77 5.57 -2.56
CA GLU A 145 22.21 6.92 -2.45
C GLU A 145 20.68 6.88 -2.24
N HIS A 146 19.95 6.18 -3.09
CA HIS A 146 18.48 6.09 -3.01
C HIS A 146 18.01 5.37 -1.74
N ALA A 147 18.79 4.40 -1.22
CA ALA A 147 18.51 3.78 0.07
C ALA A 147 18.65 4.77 1.22
N MET A 148 19.66 5.64 1.20
CA MET A 148 19.82 6.71 2.20
C MET A 148 18.67 7.73 2.12
N GLU A 149 18.24 8.11 0.91
CA GLU A 149 17.09 9.00 0.71
C GLU A 149 15.78 8.39 1.26
N LEU A 150 15.51 7.13 0.93
CA LEU A 150 14.32 6.42 1.41
C LEU A 150 14.33 6.28 2.94
N ARG A 151 15.49 5.94 3.52
CA ARG A 151 15.66 5.87 4.98
C ARG A 151 15.37 7.21 5.62
N LYS A 152 15.93 8.30 5.08
CA LYS A 152 15.67 9.66 5.57
C LYS A 152 14.18 10.03 5.51
N ALA A 153 13.45 9.59 4.49
CA ALA A 153 12.01 9.81 4.40
C ALA A 153 11.25 9.11 5.54
N PHE A 154 11.60 7.87 5.88
CA PHE A 154 11.03 7.16 7.03
C PHE A 154 11.47 7.74 8.37
N ASP A 155 12.75 8.09 8.54
CA ASP A 155 13.25 8.73 9.76
C ASP A 155 12.50 10.04 10.05
N THR A 156 12.18 10.81 9.00
CA THR A 156 11.39 12.04 9.12
C THR A 156 9.98 11.75 9.63
N LEU A 157 9.34 10.68 9.13
CA LEU A 157 8.02 10.23 9.59
C LEU A 157 8.08 9.78 11.06
N ILE A 158 9.06 8.94 11.43
CA ILE A 158 9.20 8.42 12.80
C ILE A 158 9.48 9.53 13.81
N LYS A 159 10.28 10.54 13.46
CA LYS A 159 10.53 11.69 14.34
C LYS A 159 9.27 12.49 14.70
N ALA A 160 8.24 12.41 13.87
CA ALA A 160 6.98 13.08 14.12
C ALA A 160 5.89 12.17 14.70
N ALA A 161 6.13 10.86 14.73
CA ALA A 161 5.25 9.91 15.38
C ALA A 161 5.28 10.10 16.90
N ASP A 162 4.25 9.60 17.58
CA ASP A 162 4.24 9.51 19.03
C ASP A 162 5.47 8.76 19.54
N ALA A 163 6.13 9.34 20.55
CA ALA A 163 7.41 8.86 21.06
C ALA A 163 7.29 7.53 21.80
N LYS A 164 6.10 7.17 22.32
CA LYS A 164 5.83 5.89 22.98
C LYS A 164 5.27 4.87 21.99
N GLY A 165 4.45 5.32 21.06
CA GLY A 165 3.84 4.50 20.03
C GLY A 165 2.90 3.41 20.58
N PRO A 166 2.87 2.22 19.94
CA PRO A 166 3.79 1.80 18.89
C PRO A 166 3.45 2.32 17.49
N PHE A 167 2.24 2.84 17.26
CA PHE A 167 1.77 3.43 15.99
C PHE A 167 1.99 4.95 15.93
N PHE A 168 1.68 5.57 14.78
CA PHE A 168 2.01 6.96 14.51
C PHE A 168 1.39 7.94 15.50
N LEU A 169 0.13 7.74 15.91
CA LEU A 169 -0.56 8.57 16.89
C LEU A 169 -0.54 8.00 18.32
N GLY A 170 0.18 6.89 18.57
CA GLY A 170 0.26 6.24 19.87
C GLY A 170 -0.17 4.76 19.83
N PRO A 171 -1.10 4.32 20.70
CA PRO A 171 -1.33 2.89 20.94
C PRO A 171 -2.04 2.15 19.81
N ASP A 172 -2.84 2.86 19.00
CA ASP A 172 -3.74 2.26 18.00
C ASP A 172 -3.32 2.63 16.57
N ILE A 173 -3.60 1.72 15.63
CA ILE A 173 -3.33 1.96 14.20
C ILE A 173 -4.15 3.16 13.70
N SER A 174 -3.50 4.11 13.04
CA SER A 174 -4.12 5.33 12.53
C SER A 174 -4.09 5.40 11.00
N PHE A 175 -4.73 6.44 10.47
CA PHE A 175 -4.71 6.76 9.04
C PHE A 175 -3.29 6.83 8.47
N VAL A 176 -2.32 7.38 9.22
CA VAL A 176 -0.93 7.51 8.76
C VAL A 176 -0.24 6.15 8.66
N ASP A 177 -0.50 5.27 9.63
CA ASP A 177 0.04 3.91 9.65
C ASP A 177 -0.49 3.12 8.45
N VAL A 178 -1.80 3.16 8.19
CA VAL A 178 -2.41 2.48 7.03
C VAL A 178 -1.86 3.02 5.70
N GLN A 179 -1.60 4.32 5.62
CA GLN A 179 -1.00 4.95 4.43
C GLN A 179 0.42 4.45 4.14
N ALA A 180 1.19 4.07 5.16
CA ALA A 180 2.58 3.62 5.02
C ALA A 180 2.74 2.09 5.03
N ALA A 181 1.87 1.36 5.72
CA ALA A 181 1.99 -0.07 5.99
C ALA A 181 2.33 -0.91 4.75
N PRO A 182 1.71 -0.71 3.57
CA PRO A 182 2.06 -1.48 2.37
C PRO A 182 3.53 -1.36 1.95
N TRP A 183 4.17 -0.20 2.13
CA TRP A 183 5.60 -0.05 1.82
C TRP A 183 6.48 -0.59 2.94
N VAL A 184 6.07 -0.43 4.20
CA VAL A 184 6.79 -0.97 5.36
C VAL A 184 6.92 -2.50 5.26
N ILE A 185 5.83 -3.23 5.03
CA ILE A 185 5.89 -4.70 4.88
C ILE A 185 6.76 -5.11 3.68
N ARG A 186 6.78 -4.29 2.62
CA ARG A 186 7.55 -4.54 1.40
C ARG A 186 9.03 -4.20 1.55
N LEU A 187 9.45 -3.47 2.58
CA LEU A 187 10.88 -3.31 2.89
C LEU A 187 11.52 -4.68 3.16
N ARG A 188 10.88 -5.50 4.01
CA ARG A 188 11.35 -6.86 4.32
C ARG A 188 11.07 -7.85 3.20
N ARG A 189 9.86 -7.84 2.64
CA ARG A 189 9.41 -8.88 1.70
C ARG A 189 9.86 -8.67 0.25
N VAL A 190 10.20 -7.44 -0.14
CA VAL A 190 10.59 -7.09 -1.51
C VAL A 190 11.96 -6.39 -1.53
N MET A 191 12.11 -5.27 -0.82
CA MET A 191 13.32 -4.45 -0.92
C MET A 191 14.55 -5.18 -0.41
N LYS A 192 14.45 -5.94 0.69
CA LYS A 192 15.57 -6.74 1.23
C LYS A 192 16.06 -7.81 0.23
N PRO A 193 15.21 -8.68 -0.32
CA PRO A 193 15.62 -9.63 -1.35
C PRO A 193 16.24 -9.00 -2.61
N TYR A 194 15.73 -7.86 -3.08
CA TYR A 194 16.19 -7.26 -4.34
C TYR A 194 17.33 -6.23 -4.19
N ARG A 195 17.44 -5.57 -3.05
CA ARG A 195 18.34 -4.42 -2.83
C ARG A 195 19.08 -4.46 -1.49
N GLY A 196 18.97 -5.54 -0.71
CA GLY A 196 19.71 -5.69 0.54
C GLY A 196 19.28 -4.72 1.65
N TRP A 197 18.04 -4.24 1.63
CA TRP A 197 17.51 -3.39 2.70
C TRP A 197 17.71 -4.03 4.09
N PRO A 198 18.26 -3.29 5.07
CA PRO A 198 18.59 -3.85 6.38
C PRO A 198 17.34 -4.12 7.21
N ASP A 199 17.45 -5.07 8.14
CA ASP A 199 16.44 -5.25 9.18
C ASP A 199 16.41 -4.01 10.10
N ALA A 200 15.25 -3.79 10.74
CA ALA A 200 15.12 -2.73 11.72
C ALA A 200 15.98 -3.07 12.96
N GLU A 201 16.67 -2.08 13.51
CA GLU A 201 17.50 -2.26 14.70
C GLU A 201 16.63 -2.34 15.95
N ASP A 202 16.70 -3.46 16.67
CA ASP A 202 15.93 -3.70 17.89
C ASP A 202 16.11 -2.59 18.93
N GLY A 203 15.02 -2.26 19.63
CA GLY A 203 15.01 -1.18 20.63
C GLY A 203 14.91 0.23 20.03
N THR A 204 14.88 0.39 18.71
CA THR A 204 14.59 1.68 18.07
C THR A 204 13.08 1.89 17.89
N ARG A 205 12.64 3.15 17.91
CA ARG A 205 11.25 3.53 17.59
C ARG A 205 10.82 3.04 16.19
N TRP A 206 11.76 3.00 15.24
CA TRP A 206 11.55 2.43 13.91
C TRP A 206 11.22 0.94 13.98
N ALA A 207 12.01 0.14 14.71
CA ALA A 207 11.73 -1.28 14.89
C ALA A 207 10.39 -1.52 15.59
N GLU A 208 10.06 -0.74 16.63
CA GLU A 208 8.75 -0.83 17.29
C GLU A 208 7.60 -0.57 16.31
N TRP A 209 7.72 0.45 15.46
CA TRP A 209 6.70 0.77 14.46
C TRP A 209 6.56 -0.31 13.39
N VAL A 210 7.69 -0.78 12.85
CA VAL A 210 7.73 -1.86 11.85
C VAL A 210 7.09 -3.12 12.43
N ASN A 211 7.46 -3.50 13.67
CA ASN A 211 6.93 -4.68 14.34
C ASN A 211 5.42 -4.55 14.60
N ALA A 212 4.95 -3.37 15.01
CA ALA A 212 3.53 -3.12 15.22
C ALA A 212 2.72 -3.18 13.91
N ILE A 213 3.27 -2.69 12.79
CA ILE A 213 2.67 -2.85 11.47
C ILE A 213 2.66 -4.33 11.04
N ASP A 214 3.80 -5.03 11.11
CA ASP A 214 3.91 -6.43 10.68
C ASP A 214 3.03 -7.39 11.51
N SER A 215 2.77 -7.06 12.78
CA SER A 215 1.94 -7.85 13.70
C SER A 215 0.47 -7.43 13.77
N ASN A 216 0.09 -6.31 13.13
CA ASN A 216 -1.30 -5.85 13.15
C ASN A 216 -2.20 -6.82 12.37
N LYS A 217 -3.26 -7.32 13.01
CA LYS A 217 -4.18 -8.32 12.42
C LYS A 217 -4.79 -7.89 11.09
N HIS A 218 -5.08 -6.59 10.89
CA HIS A 218 -5.68 -6.08 9.65
C HIS A 218 -4.64 -5.94 8.54
N VAL A 219 -3.39 -5.65 8.90
CA VAL A 219 -2.27 -5.68 7.95
C VAL A 219 -1.98 -7.12 7.52
N GLN A 220 -1.94 -8.06 8.46
CA GLN A 220 -1.76 -9.49 8.17
C GLN A 220 -2.89 -10.04 7.29
N ALA A 221 -4.15 -9.73 7.63
CA ALA A 221 -5.32 -10.13 6.86
C ALA A 221 -5.29 -9.70 5.38
N THR A 222 -4.54 -8.66 5.03
CA THR A 222 -4.42 -8.16 3.65
C THR A 222 -3.06 -8.46 3.02
N THR A 223 -2.23 -9.25 3.68
CA THR A 223 -0.87 -9.60 3.26
C THR A 223 -0.82 -11.00 2.67
N SER A 224 -0.33 -11.10 1.44
CA SER A 224 -0.09 -12.37 0.75
C SER A 224 1.23 -13.03 1.17
N THR A 225 1.51 -14.23 0.69
CA THR A 225 2.81 -14.90 0.91
C THR A 225 3.95 -14.13 0.23
N ASP A 226 5.18 -14.34 0.72
CA ASP A 226 6.37 -13.66 0.18
C ASP A 226 6.60 -13.94 -1.31
N GLU A 227 6.36 -15.18 -1.75
CA GLU A 227 6.47 -15.59 -3.16
C GLU A 227 5.62 -14.70 -4.08
N LEU A 228 4.38 -14.39 -3.68
CA LEU A 228 3.50 -13.54 -4.47
C LEU A 228 4.10 -12.14 -4.67
N TYR A 229 4.69 -11.57 -3.62
CA TYR A 229 5.31 -10.25 -3.69
C TYR A 229 6.61 -10.26 -4.48
N LEU A 230 7.47 -11.25 -4.26
CA LEU A 230 8.72 -11.40 -5.01
C LEU A 230 8.43 -11.44 -6.51
N ASP A 231 7.58 -12.36 -6.95
CA ASP A 231 7.23 -12.52 -8.36
C ASP A 231 6.63 -11.23 -8.94
N SER A 232 5.65 -10.65 -8.25
CA SER A 232 4.94 -9.46 -8.73
C SER A 232 5.84 -8.21 -8.80
N TYR A 233 6.91 -8.16 -8.01
CA TYR A 233 7.84 -7.04 -7.95
C TYR A 233 9.12 -7.24 -8.77
N ALA A 234 9.41 -8.44 -9.26
CA ALA A 234 10.53 -8.71 -10.16
C ALA A 234 10.58 -7.75 -11.37
N ARG A 235 9.41 -7.42 -11.93
CA ARG A 235 9.30 -6.48 -13.05
C ARG A 235 9.80 -5.06 -12.73
N TYR A 236 9.64 -4.62 -11.49
CA TYR A 236 10.16 -3.34 -11.01
C TYR A 236 11.65 -3.46 -10.72
N ALA A 237 12.05 -4.52 -10.02
CA ALA A 237 13.44 -4.78 -9.64
C ALA A 237 14.39 -4.88 -10.84
N GLU A 238 13.93 -5.45 -11.95
CA GLU A 238 14.67 -5.58 -13.21
C GLU A 238 14.43 -4.39 -14.16
N ASN A 239 13.69 -3.38 -13.73
CA ASN A 239 13.30 -2.21 -14.52
C ASN A 239 12.77 -2.53 -15.92
N ARG A 240 11.92 -3.57 -16.03
CA ARG A 240 11.42 -4.05 -17.33
C ARG A 240 10.51 -2.99 -17.97
N PRO A 241 10.82 -2.50 -19.19
CA PRO A 241 10.03 -1.45 -19.82
C PRO A 241 8.60 -1.92 -20.12
N ASN A 242 7.63 -1.01 -20.01
CA ASN A 242 6.21 -1.26 -20.35
C ASN A 242 5.52 -2.39 -19.56
N THR A 243 5.98 -2.66 -18.34
CA THR A 243 5.36 -3.67 -17.45
C THR A 243 4.54 -3.07 -16.32
N SER A 244 4.70 -1.76 -16.05
CA SER A 244 3.92 -1.02 -15.06
C SER A 244 3.88 0.47 -15.38
N GLN A 245 2.71 1.10 -15.17
CA GLN A 245 2.58 2.56 -15.30
C GLN A 245 3.39 3.29 -14.22
N VAL A 246 3.50 2.73 -13.01
CA VAL A 246 4.35 3.27 -11.94
C VAL A 246 5.82 3.27 -12.37
N ALA A 247 6.29 2.15 -12.92
CA ALA A 247 7.67 2.03 -13.39
C ALA A 247 7.99 3.07 -14.47
N ASN A 248 7.07 3.24 -15.43
CA ASN A 248 7.19 4.21 -16.50
C ASN A 248 7.18 5.65 -15.99
N ALA A 249 6.37 5.97 -14.98
CA ALA A 249 6.33 7.32 -14.37
C ALA A 249 7.65 7.67 -13.69
N ILE A 250 8.19 6.76 -12.86
CA ILE A 250 9.48 6.93 -12.19
C ILE A 250 10.61 7.13 -13.19
N ASN A 251 10.71 6.27 -14.21
CA ASN A 251 11.74 6.37 -15.25
C ASN A 251 11.67 7.68 -16.07
N SER A 252 10.50 8.32 -16.13
CA SER A 252 10.30 9.58 -16.86
C SER A 252 10.30 10.82 -15.95
N GLY A 253 10.57 10.66 -14.64
CA GLY A 253 10.52 11.76 -13.68
C GLY A 253 9.12 12.37 -13.50
N ARG A 254 8.07 11.66 -13.92
CA ARG A 254 6.67 12.10 -13.79
C ARG A 254 6.10 11.67 -12.43
N GLY A 255 5.05 12.37 -11.98
CA GLY A 255 4.26 11.94 -10.83
C GLY A 255 3.68 10.54 -11.04
N LEU A 256 3.49 9.81 -9.94
CA LEU A 256 2.88 8.48 -9.98
C LEU A 256 1.47 8.55 -10.59
N PRO A 257 1.11 7.59 -11.45
CA PRO A 257 -0.16 7.57 -12.17
C PRO A 257 -1.34 7.24 -11.26
#